data_AF-A0A967EXP3-F1
#
_entry.id   AF-A0A967EXP3-F1
#
_cell.length_a   1.000
_cell.length_b   1.000
_cell.length_c   1.000
_cell.angle_alpha   90.00
_cell.angle_beta   90.00
_cell.angle_gamma   90.00
#
_symmetry.space_group_name_H-M   'P 1'
#
loop_
_entity.id
_entity.type
_entity.pdbx_description
1 polymer ?
#
loop_
_entity_poly.entity_id
_entity_poly.type
_entity_poly.pdbx_seq_one_letter_code
_entity_poly.pdbx_strand_id
1 'polypeptide(L)' 'MINTSGRERLSLVLAYDPAPQILVDPRQVFGTGVETDYEPITCGDYLTWRFGRSFAYRNEA' A
#
# COMPACT_ATOMS: atom_id res chain seq x y z
N MET A 1 12.75 9.68 -2.36
CA MET A 1 14.04 9.16 -2.85
C MET A 1 14.98 10.34 -3.02
N ILE A 2 16.21 10.28 -2.53
CA ILE A 2 17.15 11.40 -2.60
C ILE A 2 18.18 11.08 -3.68
N ASN A 3 18.30 11.95 -4.68
CA ASN A 3 19.34 11.83 -5.71
C ASN A 3 20.62 12.52 -5.22
N THR A 4 21.65 11.73 -4.88
CA THR A 4 22.95 12.23 -4.42
C THR A 4 23.99 12.33 -5.53
N SER A 5 23.66 11.92 -6.76
CA SER A 5 24.62 11.75 -7.86
C SER A 5 24.97 13.04 -8.62
N GLY A 6 24.20 14.13 -8.41
CA GLY A 6 24.33 15.37 -9.17
C GLY A 6 23.95 15.26 -10.66
N ARG A 7 23.47 14.10 -11.12
CA ARG A 7 23.01 13.84 -12.50
C ARG A 7 21.50 13.73 -12.55
N GLU A 8 20.89 13.96 -13.71
CA GLU A 8 19.47 13.67 -13.88
C GLU A 8 19.16 12.20 -13.61
N ARG A 9 18.09 11.96 -12.85
CA ARG A 9 17.69 10.62 -12.43
C ARG A 9 16.29 10.31 -12.93
N LEU A 10 16.21 9.48 -13.96
CA LEU A 10 14.96 8.91 -14.44
C LEU A 10 14.64 7.63 -13.66
N SER A 11 13.36 7.43 -13.34
CA SER A 11 12.87 6.15 -12.81
C SER A 11 11.49 5.86 -13.33
N LEU A 12 11.30 4.60 -13.73
CA LEU A 12 10.03 4.06 -14.17
C LEU A 12 9.66 2.93 -13.23
N VAL A 13 8.59 3.10 -12.46
CA VAL A 13 8.11 2.11 -11.51
C VAL A 13 6.91 1.39 -12.14
N LEU A 14 6.93 0.06 -12.09
CA LEU A 14 5.76 -0.77 -12.27
C LEU A 14 5.32 -1.27 -10.90
N ALA A 15 4.11 -0.91 -10.50
CA ALA A 15 3.43 -1.46 -9.33
C ALA A 15 2.23 -2.27 -9.80
N TYR A 16 1.99 -3.41 -9.14
CA TYR A 16 0.85 -4.27 -9.41
C TYR A 16 0.14 -4.57 -8.10
N ASP A 17 -1.15 -4.25 -8.07
CA ASP A 17 -2.04 -4.51 -6.95
C ASP A 17 -3.09 -5.56 -7.35
N PRO A 18 -3.58 -6.38 -6.40
CA PRO A 18 -4.76 -7.20 -6.60
C PRO A 18 -5.99 -6.37 -7.00
N ALA A 19 -7.03 -7.02 -7.52
CA ALA A 19 -8.29 -6.33 -7.77
C ALA A 19 -8.87 -5.76 -6.44
N PRO A 20 -9.60 -4.62 -6.46
CA PRO A 20 -9.99 -3.91 -5.24
C PRO A 20 -10.75 -4.75 -4.20
N GLN A 21 -11.58 -5.67 -4.66
CA GLN A 21 -12.39 -6.57 -3.83
C GLN A 21 -11.60 -7.73 -3.20
N ILE A 22 -10.33 -7.91 -3.56
CA ILE A 22 -9.51 -9.00 -3.05
C ILE A 22 -9.14 -8.74 -1.60
N LEU A 23 -9.43 -9.73 -0.75
CA LEU A 23 -9.04 -9.72 0.66
C LEU A 23 -7.53 -9.87 0.80
N VAL A 24 -6.94 -9.10 1.72
CA VAL A 24 -5.56 -9.16 2.14
C VAL A 24 -5.57 -9.63 3.58
N ASP A 25 -5.13 -10.87 3.81
CA ASP A 25 -5.07 -11.49 5.14
C ASP A 25 -3.88 -12.46 5.20
N PRO A 26 -2.94 -12.32 6.16
CA PRO A 26 -1.84 -13.27 6.35
C PRO A 26 -2.28 -14.73 6.47
N ARG A 27 -3.49 -14.98 7.00
CA ARG A 27 -4.03 -16.32 7.19
C ARG A 27 -4.33 -17.04 5.88
N GLN A 28 -4.51 -16.31 4.77
CA GLN A 28 -4.69 -16.91 3.43
C GLN A 28 -3.38 -17.50 2.87
N VAL A 29 -2.22 -17.09 3.41
CA VAL A 29 -0.91 -17.57 2.97
C VAL A 29 -0.33 -18.56 3.97
N PHE A 30 -0.40 -18.26 5.26
CA PHE A 30 0.24 -19.04 6.32
C PHE A 30 -0.71 -19.98 7.06
N GLY A 31 -2.02 -19.96 6.73
CA GLY A 31 -3.06 -20.72 7.41
C GLY A 31 -3.61 -20.02 8.66
N THR A 32 -4.68 -20.59 9.23
CA THR A 32 -5.43 -19.97 10.34
C THR A 32 -4.71 -19.98 11.68
N GLY A 33 -3.64 -20.76 11.84
CA GLY A 33 -2.84 -20.84 13.07
C GLY A 33 -1.75 -19.78 13.18
N VAL A 34 -1.63 -18.86 12.22
CA VAL A 34 -0.66 -17.76 12.30
C VAL A 34 -1.18 -16.68 13.26
N GLU A 35 -0.37 -16.33 14.26
CA GLU A 35 -0.61 -15.16 15.08
C GLU A 35 -0.34 -13.89 14.27
N THR A 36 -1.29 -12.95 14.26
CA THR A 36 -1.13 -11.69 13.54
C THR A 36 -1.97 -10.58 14.16
N ASP A 37 -1.38 -9.39 14.25
CA ASP A 37 -2.04 -8.17 14.74
C ASP A 37 -2.92 -7.48 13.68
N TYR A 38 -2.98 -8.05 12.46
CA TYR A 38 -3.71 -7.45 11.35
C TYR A 38 -5.06 -8.13 11.14
N GLU A 39 -6.12 -7.33 11.22
CA GLU A 39 -7.44 -7.73 10.76
C GLU A 39 -7.47 -7.80 9.21
N PRO A 40 -8.25 -8.74 8.64
CA PRO A 40 -8.43 -8.80 7.19
C PRO A 40 -8.97 -7.49 6.62
N ILE A 41 -8.43 -7.06 5.47
CA ILE A 41 -8.84 -5.84 4.77
C ILE A 41 -8.90 -6.07 3.27
N THR A 42 -9.78 -5.40 2.53
CA THR A 42 -9.73 -5.45 1.07
C THR A 42 -8.58 -4.59 0.53
N CYS A 43 -8.03 -4.96 -0.62
CA CYS A 43 -7.00 -4.16 -1.29
C CYS A 43 -7.50 -2.72 -1.55
N GLY A 44 -8.75 -2.56 -1.99
CA GLY A 44 -9.37 -1.27 -2.25
C GLY A 44 -9.48 -0.38 -1.02
N ASP A 45 -9.92 -0.95 0.11
CA ASP A 45 -10.05 -0.20 1.38
C ASP A 45 -8.67 0.25 1.88
N TYR A 46 -7.68 -0.65 1.84
CA TYR A 46 -6.32 -0.32 2.23
C TYR A 46 -5.72 0.80 1.37
N LEU A 47 -5.88 0.74 0.04
CA LEU A 47 -5.37 1.77 -0.87
C LEU A 47 -6.08 3.11 -0.66
N THR A 48 -7.40 3.11 -0.47
CA THR A 48 -8.18 4.33 -0.19
C THR A 48 -7.69 5.01 1.09
N TRP A 49 -7.58 4.25 2.18
CA TRP A 49 -7.01 4.74 3.44
C TRP A 49 -5.59 5.29 3.26
N ARG A 50 -4.73 4.54 2.56
CA ARG A 50 -3.33 4.90 2.34
C ARG A 50 -3.18 6.18 1.53
N PHE A 51 -3.98 6.36 0.49
CA PHE A 51 -4.00 7.60 -0.28
C PHE A 51 -4.51 8.78 0.55
N GLY A 52 -5.59 8.59 1.31
CA GLY A 52 -6.10 9.60 2.23
C GLY A 52 -5.03 10.07 3.23
N ARG A 53 -4.28 9.13 3.81
CA ARG A 53 -3.16 9.44 4.72
C ARG A 53 -2.00 10.15 4.03
N SER A 54 -1.64 9.72 2.81
CA SER A 54 -0.51 10.27 2.06
C SER A 54 -0.77 11.68 1.52
N PHE A 55 -2.05 12.02 1.31
CA PHE A 55 -2.49 13.30 0.76
C PHE A 55 -3.32 14.12 1.75
N ALA A 56 -3.23 13.84 3.06
CA ALA A 56 -4.03 14.52 4.09
C ALA A 56 -3.89 16.04 4.06
N TYR A 57 -2.71 16.55 3.69
CA TYR A 57 -2.43 17.99 3.50
C TYR A 57 -3.34 18.68 2.47
N ARG A 58 -4.04 17.94 1.61
CA ARG A 58 -4.97 18.50 0.61
C ARG A 58 -6.32 18.88 1.18
N ASN A 59 -6.63 18.44 2.41
CA ASN A 59 -7.90 18.71 3.09
C ASN A 59 -7.82 19.93 4.02
N GLU A 60 -6.70 20.66 4.04
CA GLU A 60 -6.46 21.82 4.90
C GLU A 60 -6.74 23.17 4.19
N ALA A 61 -7.70 23.21 3.25
CA ALA A 61 -8.11 24.41 2.51
C ALA A 61 -9.46 24.96 2.99
#